data_AF-A0A834IAB2-F1
#
_entry.id   AF-A0A834IAB2-F1
#
_cell.length_a   1.000
_cell.length_b   1.000
_cell.length_c   1.000
_cell.angle_alpha   90.00
_cell.angle_beta   90.00
_cell.angle_gamma   90.00
#
_symmetry.space_group_name_H-M   'P 1'
#
loop_
_entity.id
_entity.type
_entity.pdbx_description
1 polymer ?
#
loop_
_entity_poly.entity_id
_entity_poly.type
_entity_poly.pdbx_seq_one_letter_code
_entity_poly.pdbx_strand_id
1 'polypeptide(L)'
;MLSRAAALSSQSTKTLVALARATATSAANNAAASSPDTSIVRPVRQEPGKVRHGFIPEEWFQAFYNKTGVTGPYTFLFTLSTYLVSKEVYILEHEYYSGLSLAIMWIAGIKILGPKLANVLDKQVDNIEKEWNEGRVQEKASLEGSIADEEKAQWSFEGQNFLIAAKRENVALQLEASYRERLALAYQAVKNRLDYQLEKANAERRISQRNLVEFVVARVKASITPDQEKQNINKCIADLALLAKA
;
A
#
# COMPACT_ATOMS: atom_id res chain seq x y z
N MET A 1 61.69 -35.62 17.74
CA MET A 1 61.79 -34.36 16.98
C MET A 1 60.72 -34.42 15.89
N LEU A 2 59.42 -34.28 16.19
CA LEU A 2 58.69 -33.08 16.60
C LEU A 2 58.90 -31.87 15.67
N SER A 3 57.76 -31.32 15.23
CA SER A 3 57.54 -30.02 14.60
C SER A 3 57.54 -29.96 13.06
N ARG A 4 56.38 -30.33 12.50
CA ARG A 4 55.70 -29.61 11.40
C ARG A 4 54.25 -30.06 11.17
N ALA A 5 53.77 -31.02 11.96
CA ALA A 5 52.36 -31.41 12.06
C ALA A 5 51.53 -30.59 13.09
N ALA A 6 52.04 -29.45 13.58
CA ALA A 6 51.47 -28.73 14.73
C ALA A 6 50.92 -27.32 14.45
N ALA A 7 50.83 -26.85 13.19
CA ALA A 7 50.38 -25.48 12.90
C ALA A 7 49.06 -25.33 12.13
N LEU A 8 48.41 -26.41 11.67
CA LEU A 8 47.16 -26.31 10.89
C LEU A 8 46.04 -27.29 11.31
N SER A 9 46.24 -28.11 12.35
CA SER A 9 45.25 -29.08 12.85
C SER A 9 44.47 -28.61 14.09
N SER A 10 44.61 -27.35 14.52
CA SER A 10 43.93 -26.79 15.70
C SER A 10 42.91 -25.71 15.33
N GLN A 11 42.00 -26.01 14.41
CA GLN A 11 40.67 -25.39 14.44
C GLN A 11 39.64 -26.31 13.80
N SER A 12 39.63 -27.55 14.28
CA SER A 12 38.46 -28.41 14.17
C SER A 12 37.43 -28.02 15.23
N THR A 13 36.17 -28.20 14.86
CA THR A 13 34.98 -28.38 15.73
C THR A 13 34.42 -27.19 16.50
N LYS A 14 33.61 -26.37 15.83
CA LYS A 14 32.22 -26.00 16.18
C LYS A 14 31.58 -25.66 14.82
N THR A 15 30.66 -26.38 14.21
CA THR A 15 29.37 -26.91 14.67
C THR A 15 28.86 -27.85 13.58
N LEU A 16 28.36 -29.03 13.97
CA LEU A 16 27.34 -29.75 13.19
C LEU A 16 26.14 -28.81 13.01
N VAL A 17 25.61 -28.67 11.79
CA VAL A 17 24.17 -28.57 11.44
C VAL A 17 24.00 -28.12 9.97
N ALA A 18 23.00 -28.75 9.34
CA ALA A 18 22.37 -28.43 8.07
C ALA A 18 23.11 -28.85 6.79
N LEU A 19 22.75 -30.06 6.34
CA LEU A 19 22.59 -30.42 4.94
C LEU A 19 21.55 -29.47 4.29
N ALA A 20 21.92 -28.21 4.04
CA ALA A 20 21.15 -27.34 3.17
C ALA A 20 21.56 -27.66 1.74
N ARG A 21 20.70 -28.40 1.03
CA ARG A 21 20.80 -28.56 -0.42
C ARG A 21 20.69 -27.16 -1.03
N ALA A 22 21.83 -26.53 -1.28
CA ALA A 22 21.90 -25.26 -1.97
C ALA A 22 21.56 -25.52 -3.45
N THR A 23 20.27 -25.51 -3.80
CA THR A 23 19.84 -25.23 -5.16
C THR A 23 20.12 -23.75 -5.41
N ALA A 24 21.37 -23.47 -5.78
CA ALA A 24 21.89 -22.15 -6.06
C ALA A 24 21.46 -21.68 -7.45
N THR A 25 20.20 -21.27 -7.58
CA THR A 25 19.70 -20.52 -8.75
C THR A 25 18.94 -19.31 -8.24
N SER A 26 19.65 -18.23 -7.93
CA SER A 26 19.16 -16.84 -7.95
C SER A 26 20.28 -15.89 -7.51
N ALA A 27 20.69 -15.01 -8.43
CA ALA A 27 21.65 -13.94 -8.19
C ALA A 27 20.90 -12.62 -7.96
N ALA A 28 20.28 -12.42 -6.79
CA ALA A 28 19.58 -11.16 -6.51
C ALA A 28 19.38 -10.85 -5.01
N ASN A 29 20.35 -11.14 -4.15
CA ASN A 29 20.27 -10.81 -2.71
C ASN A 29 21.30 -9.76 -2.24
N ASN A 30 21.75 -8.86 -3.12
CA ASN A 30 22.68 -7.80 -2.71
C ASN A 30 22.03 -6.43 -2.39
N ALA A 31 20.70 -6.31 -2.45
CA ALA A 31 20.02 -5.02 -2.22
C ALA A 31 18.95 -5.02 -1.11
N ALA A 32 18.79 -6.12 -0.36
CA ALA A 32 17.83 -6.18 0.74
C ALA A 32 18.49 -6.74 2.01
N ALA A 33 18.54 -5.90 3.04
CA ALA A 33 18.98 -6.18 4.41
C ALA A 33 20.48 -6.43 4.63
N SER A 34 21.22 -5.34 4.86
CA SER A 34 22.47 -5.36 5.63
C SER A 34 22.16 -5.63 7.11
N SER A 35 21.98 -6.90 7.48
CA SER A 35 22.17 -7.37 8.86
C SER A 35 23.67 -7.60 9.09
N PRO A 36 24.28 -7.19 10.23
CA PRO A 36 25.74 -7.06 10.31
C PRO A 36 26.51 -8.38 10.39
N ASP A 37 25.88 -9.50 10.77
CA ASP A 37 26.64 -10.63 11.33
C ASP A 37 26.50 -11.99 10.62
N THR A 38 25.87 -12.12 9.45
CA THR A 38 25.71 -13.48 8.85
C THR A 38 25.52 -13.56 7.33
N SER A 39 25.74 -12.49 6.55
CA SER A 39 25.75 -12.63 5.09
C SER A 39 27.14 -13.08 4.62
N ILE A 40 27.33 -14.39 4.44
CA ILE A 40 28.42 -14.87 3.58
C ILE A 40 28.10 -14.35 2.18
N VAL A 41 28.66 -13.19 1.82
CA VAL A 41 28.51 -12.60 0.49
C VAL A 41 29.11 -13.59 -0.50
N ARG A 42 28.29 -14.07 -1.43
CA ARG A 42 28.77 -14.93 -2.50
C ARG A 42 29.90 -14.18 -3.23
N PRO A 43 31.10 -14.78 -3.38
CA PRO A 43 32.16 -14.12 -4.12
C PRO A 43 31.65 -13.83 -5.54
N VAL A 44 31.68 -12.54 -5.89
CA VAL A 44 31.34 -12.09 -7.25
C VAL A 44 32.40 -12.64 -8.19
N ARG A 45 31.98 -13.03 -9.40
CA ARG A 45 32.91 -13.50 -10.44
C ARG A 45 33.98 -12.44 -10.65
N GLN A 46 35.23 -12.78 -10.35
CA GLN A 46 36.36 -11.92 -10.62
C GLN A 46 36.65 -11.92 -12.12
N GLU A 47 37.03 -10.76 -12.65
CA GLU A 47 37.53 -10.66 -14.02
C GLU A 47 38.79 -11.54 -14.18
N PRO A 48 38.95 -12.24 -15.31
CA PRO A 48 40.11 -13.09 -15.53
C PRO A 48 41.39 -12.25 -15.53
N GLY A 49 42.46 -12.82 -14.99
CA GLY A 49 43.79 -12.20 -15.00
C GLY A 49 44.24 -11.88 -16.43
N LYS A 50 44.92 -10.74 -16.60
CA LYS A 50 45.37 -10.28 -17.92
C LYS A 50 46.44 -11.20 -18.49
N VAL A 51 46.29 -11.59 -19.76
CA VAL A 51 47.24 -12.47 -20.49
C VAL A 51 47.74 -11.74 -21.73
N ARG A 52 49.06 -11.68 -21.92
CA ARG A 52 49.70 -11.18 -23.15
C ARG A 52 50.00 -12.34 -24.10
N HIS A 53 49.91 -12.09 -25.41
CA HIS A 53 50.21 -13.06 -26.47
C HIS A 53 49.40 -14.38 -26.41
N GLY A 54 48.26 -14.39 -25.70
CA GLY A 54 47.32 -15.51 -25.64
C GLY A 54 47.62 -16.58 -24.60
N PHE A 55 48.89 -16.76 -24.18
CA PHE A 55 49.26 -17.81 -23.22
C PHE A 55 50.17 -17.35 -22.06
N ILE A 56 50.79 -16.17 -22.14
CA ILE A 56 51.72 -15.70 -21.10
C ILE A 56 50.99 -14.74 -20.15
N PRO A 57 50.82 -15.08 -18.86
CA PRO A 57 50.14 -14.20 -17.91
C PRO A 57 50.94 -12.92 -17.65
N GLU A 58 50.25 -11.81 -17.37
CA GLU A 58 50.88 -10.52 -17.03
C GLU A 58 51.82 -10.64 -15.82
N GLU A 59 51.51 -11.55 -14.89
CA GLU A 59 52.32 -11.81 -13.70
C GLU A 59 53.77 -12.18 -14.04
N TRP A 60 54.00 -12.85 -15.18
CA TRP A 60 55.34 -13.17 -15.66
C TRP A 60 56.07 -11.91 -16.13
N PHE A 61 55.38 -11.00 -16.83
CA PHE A 61 55.96 -9.71 -17.21
C PHE A 61 56.26 -8.84 -15.98
N GLN A 62 55.38 -8.86 -14.98
CA GLN A 62 55.55 -8.12 -13.72
C GLN A 62 56.77 -8.61 -12.93
N ALA A 63 57.03 -9.92 -12.92
CA ALA A 63 58.21 -10.50 -12.26
C ALA A 63 59.53 -9.98 -12.85
N PHE A 64 59.62 -9.85 -14.18
CA PHE A 64 60.80 -9.31 -14.88
C PHE A 64 60.85 -7.78 -14.87
N TYR A 65 59.71 -7.10 -14.73
CA TYR A 65 59.63 -5.64 -14.76
C TYR A 65 60.54 -4.99 -13.72
N ASN A 66 60.52 -5.49 -12.49
CA ASN A 66 61.33 -4.97 -11.38
C ASN A 66 62.85 -5.12 -11.58
N LYS A 67 63.30 -5.98 -12.51
CA LYS A 67 64.72 -6.29 -12.71
C LYS A 67 65.26 -5.83 -14.06
N THR A 68 64.45 -5.93 -15.10
CA THR A 68 64.88 -5.80 -16.50
C THR A 68 63.94 -4.91 -17.32
N GLY A 69 62.98 -4.26 -16.67
CA GLY A 69 61.99 -3.38 -17.31
C GLY A 69 61.04 -4.12 -18.25
N VAL A 70 60.32 -3.35 -19.07
CA VAL A 70 59.31 -3.88 -20.02
C VAL A 70 59.94 -4.76 -21.10
N THR A 71 61.19 -4.48 -21.50
CA THR A 71 61.88 -5.21 -22.56
C THR A 71 62.44 -6.56 -22.11
N GLY A 72 62.65 -6.76 -20.81
CA GLY A 72 63.26 -7.97 -20.25
C GLY A 72 62.57 -9.28 -20.65
N PRO A 73 61.25 -9.42 -20.49
CA PRO A 73 60.49 -10.58 -20.96
C PRO A 73 60.69 -10.86 -22.45
N TYR A 74 60.70 -9.82 -23.28
CA TYR A 74 60.83 -9.96 -24.73
C TYR A 74 62.24 -10.37 -25.14
N THR A 75 63.28 -9.77 -24.55
CA THR A 75 64.67 -10.14 -24.81
C THR A 75 64.97 -11.55 -24.27
N PHE A 76 64.38 -11.95 -23.15
CA PHE A 76 64.48 -13.31 -22.63
C PHE A 76 63.86 -14.33 -23.60
N LEU A 77 62.64 -14.09 -24.09
CA LEU A 77 62.00 -15.00 -25.05
C LEU A 77 62.79 -15.11 -26.36
N PHE A 78 63.30 -13.98 -26.87
CA PHE A 78 64.14 -13.98 -28.07
C PHE A 78 65.43 -14.76 -27.86
N THR A 79 66.18 -14.47 -26.79
CA THR A 79 67.46 -15.15 -26.50
C THR A 79 67.28 -16.63 -26.19
N LEU A 80 66.23 -17.00 -25.45
CA LEU A 80 65.88 -18.39 -25.19
C LEU A 80 65.51 -19.12 -26.49
N SER A 81 64.73 -18.51 -27.38
CA SER A 81 64.38 -19.09 -28.67
C SER A 81 65.62 -19.30 -29.55
N THR A 82 66.50 -18.29 -29.67
CA THR A 82 67.76 -18.42 -30.41
C THR A 82 68.66 -19.50 -29.81
N TYR A 83 68.72 -19.62 -28.49
CA TYR A 83 69.48 -20.67 -27.80
C TYR A 83 68.94 -22.07 -28.12
N LEU A 84 67.62 -22.27 -28.07
CA LEU A 84 66.98 -23.56 -28.36
C LEU A 84 67.24 -24.03 -29.80
N VAL A 85 67.23 -23.11 -30.76
CA VAL A 85 67.55 -23.39 -32.16
C VAL A 85 69.05 -23.66 -32.33
N SER A 86 69.92 -22.83 -31.73
CA SER A 86 71.38 -22.97 -31.85
C SER A 86 71.94 -24.24 -31.20
N LYS A 87 71.27 -24.76 -30.16
CA LYS A 87 71.64 -26.01 -29.49
C LYS A 87 70.88 -27.23 -29.98
N GLU A 88 70.09 -27.09 -31.06
CA GLU A 88 69.28 -28.17 -31.64
C GLU A 88 68.38 -28.88 -30.60
N VAL A 89 68.05 -28.19 -29.50
CA VAL A 89 67.04 -28.67 -28.53
C VAL A 89 65.66 -28.56 -29.16
N TYR A 90 65.48 -27.57 -30.05
CA TYR A 90 64.33 -27.45 -30.92
C TYR A 90 64.77 -27.62 -32.39
N ILE A 91 64.55 -28.83 -32.93
CA ILE A 91 64.96 -29.22 -34.29
C ILE A 91 63.87 -28.81 -35.27
N LEU A 92 64.24 -28.08 -36.33
CA LEU A 92 63.31 -27.63 -37.37
C LEU A 92 63.09 -28.72 -38.42
N GLU A 93 62.35 -29.76 -38.04
CA GLU A 93 61.97 -30.84 -38.94
C GLU A 93 60.88 -30.44 -39.94
N HIS A 94 60.52 -31.34 -40.85
CA HIS A 94 59.45 -31.13 -41.83
C HIS A 94 58.10 -30.78 -41.16
N GLU A 95 57.84 -31.28 -39.95
CA GLU A 95 56.62 -30.96 -39.18
C GLU A 95 56.58 -29.52 -38.65
N TYR A 96 57.72 -28.83 -38.53
CA TYR A 96 57.78 -27.44 -38.05
C TYR A 96 56.91 -26.49 -38.88
N TYR A 97 56.99 -26.61 -40.21
CA TYR A 97 56.23 -25.76 -41.13
C TYR A 97 54.73 -26.07 -41.07
N SER A 98 54.37 -27.33 -40.85
CA SER A 98 52.98 -27.74 -40.62
C SER A 98 52.44 -27.12 -39.32
N GLY A 99 53.20 -27.21 -38.22
CA GLY A 99 52.86 -26.57 -36.95
C GLY A 99 52.74 -25.05 -37.03
N LEU A 100 53.62 -24.37 -37.78
CA LEU A 100 53.55 -22.93 -38.02
C LEU A 100 52.25 -22.56 -38.77
N SER A 101 51.89 -23.31 -39.80
CA SER A 101 50.66 -23.07 -40.57
C SER A 101 49.40 -23.25 -39.71
N LEU A 102 49.39 -24.26 -38.83
CA LEU A 102 48.30 -24.51 -37.89
C LEU A 102 48.22 -23.41 -36.82
N ALA A 103 49.35 -22.93 -36.31
CA ALA A 103 49.38 -21.82 -35.35
C ALA A 103 48.82 -20.52 -35.94
N ILE A 104 49.16 -20.19 -37.19
CA ILE A 104 48.62 -19.01 -37.89
C ILE A 104 47.11 -19.13 -38.08
N MET A 105 46.64 -20.31 -38.52
CA MET A 105 45.21 -20.63 -38.64
C MET A 105 44.46 -20.47 -37.30
N TRP A 106 45.02 -20.96 -36.20
CA TRP A 106 44.46 -20.80 -34.86
C TRP A 106 44.37 -19.34 -34.44
N ILE A 107 45.44 -18.55 -34.63
CA ILE A 107 45.45 -17.13 -34.27
C ILE A 107 44.40 -16.36 -35.09
N ALA A 108 44.31 -16.64 -36.39
CA ALA A 108 43.30 -16.04 -37.26
C ALA A 108 41.88 -16.42 -36.84
N GLY A 109 41.64 -17.70 -36.54
CA GLY A 109 40.37 -18.23 -36.06
C GLY A 109 39.92 -17.55 -34.76
N ILE A 110 40.80 -17.45 -33.77
CA ILE A 110 40.50 -16.80 -32.48
C ILE A 110 40.18 -15.31 -32.69
N LYS A 111 40.93 -14.60 -33.52
CA LYS A 111 40.69 -13.16 -33.76
C LYS A 111 39.38 -12.87 -34.50
N ILE A 112 38.97 -13.73 -35.42
CA ILE A 112 37.76 -13.53 -36.24
C ILE A 112 36.51 -14.02 -35.51
N LEU A 113 36.57 -15.20 -34.89
CA LEU A 113 35.42 -15.84 -34.24
C LEU A 113 35.27 -15.47 -32.77
N GLY A 114 36.38 -15.14 -32.09
CA GLY A 114 36.40 -14.76 -30.68
C GLY A 114 35.39 -13.67 -30.30
N PRO A 115 35.37 -12.49 -30.95
CA PRO A 115 34.43 -11.43 -30.57
C PRO A 115 32.97 -11.80 -30.85
N LYS A 116 32.72 -12.58 -31.92
CA LYS A 116 31.36 -13.04 -32.24
C LYS A 116 30.85 -14.02 -31.18
N LEU A 117 31.70 -14.96 -30.77
CA LEU A 117 31.36 -15.95 -29.75
C LEU A 117 31.18 -15.29 -28.38
N ALA A 118 32.08 -14.38 -27.99
CA ALA A 118 31.96 -13.62 -26.73
C ALA A 118 30.62 -12.89 -26.65
N ASN A 119 30.26 -12.13 -27.69
CA ASN A 119 28.97 -11.42 -27.73
C ASN A 119 27.74 -12.34 -27.64
N VAL A 120 27.82 -13.57 -28.16
CA VAL A 120 26.72 -14.54 -28.05
C VAL A 120 26.62 -15.10 -26.64
N LEU A 121 27.76 -15.41 -26.01
CA LEU A 121 27.80 -15.89 -24.63
C LEU A 121 27.34 -14.81 -23.65
N ASP A 122 27.81 -13.57 -23.80
CA ASP A 122 27.42 -12.44 -22.96
C ASP A 122 25.91 -12.19 -23.04
N LYS A 123 25.33 -12.23 -24.25
CA LYS A 123 23.87 -12.12 -24.43
C LYS A 123 23.09 -13.24 -23.75
N GLN A 124 23.61 -14.47 -23.74
CA GLN A 124 22.93 -15.57 -23.05
C GLN A 124 22.95 -15.36 -21.53
N VAL A 125 24.06 -14.88 -20.98
CA VAL A 125 24.17 -14.52 -19.56
C VAL A 125 23.20 -13.38 -19.23
N ASP A 126 23.16 -12.32 -20.05
CA ASP A 126 22.24 -11.20 -19.87
C ASP A 126 20.78 -11.64 -19.90
N ASN A 127 20.42 -12.57 -20.78
CA ASN A 127 19.05 -13.09 -20.87
C ASN A 127 18.66 -13.89 -19.62
N ILE A 128 19.57 -14.73 -19.10
CA ILE A 128 19.34 -15.48 -17.86
C ILE A 128 19.19 -14.52 -16.68
N GLU A 129 20.03 -13.48 -16.60
CA GLU A 129 19.96 -12.47 -15.55
C GLU A 129 18.65 -11.67 -15.62
N LYS A 130 18.19 -11.33 -16.83
CA LYS A 130 16.89 -10.67 -17.03
C LYS A 130 15.73 -11.55 -16.59
N GLU A 131 15.68 -12.80 -17.03
CA GLU A 131 14.62 -13.74 -16.67
C GLU A 131 14.51 -13.91 -15.14
N TRP A 132 15.65 -14.05 -14.45
CA TRP A 132 15.66 -14.16 -12.99
C TRP A 132 15.22 -12.88 -12.30
N ASN A 133 15.62 -11.71 -12.81
CA ASN A 133 15.20 -10.43 -12.26
C ASN A 133 13.72 -10.16 -12.50
N GLU A 134 13.20 -10.47 -13.69
CA GLU A 134 11.79 -10.36 -14.04
C GLU A 134 10.94 -11.28 -13.16
N GLY A 135 11.32 -12.56 -13.02
CA GLY A 135 10.64 -13.50 -12.13
C GLY A 135 10.57 -13.01 -10.69
N ARG A 136 11.68 -12.46 -10.16
CA ARG A 136 11.71 -11.86 -8.81
C ARG A 136 10.80 -10.64 -8.69
N VAL A 137 10.78 -9.76 -9.70
CA VAL A 137 9.91 -8.58 -9.68
C VAL A 137 8.44 -8.99 -9.76
N GLN A 138 8.11 -9.97 -10.58
CA GLN A 138 6.76 -10.51 -10.70
C GLN A 138 6.29 -11.17 -9.40
N GLU A 139 7.15 -11.95 -8.75
CA GLU A 139 6.86 -12.56 -7.45
C GLU A 139 6.59 -11.50 -6.38
N LYS A 140 7.44 -10.45 -6.32
CA LYS A 140 7.20 -9.31 -5.41
C LYS A 140 5.87 -8.63 -5.68
N ALA A 141 5.56 -8.33 -6.94
CA ALA A 141 4.28 -7.71 -7.30
C ALA A 141 3.07 -8.60 -6.94
N SER A 142 3.19 -9.91 -7.13
CA SER A 142 2.14 -10.86 -6.74
C SER A 142 1.93 -10.89 -5.22
N LEU A 143 3.01 -10.90 -4.44
CA LEU A 143 2.96 -10.87 -2.98
C LEU A 143 2.40 -9.54 -2.46
N GLU A 144 2.82 -8.40 -3.04
CA GLU A 144 2.26 -7.09 -2.72
C GLU A 144 0.76 -7.02 -3.02
N GLY A 145 0.32 -7.60 -4.14
CA GLY A 145 -1.10 -7.73 -4.47
C GLY A 145 -1.88 -8.54 -3.43
N SER A 146 -1.34 -9.70 -3.02
CA SER A 146 -1.96 -10.54 -1.98
C SER A 146 -2.04 -9.82 -0.63
N ILE A 147 -1.00 -9.06 -0.24
CA ILE A 147 -0.99 -8.28 1.00
C ILE A 147 -2.08 -7.19 0.96
N ALA A 148 -2.22 -6.48 -0.16
CA ALA A 148 -3.25 -5.44 -0.30
C ALA A 148 -4.68 -6.02 -0.26
N ASP A 149 -4.89 -7.19 -0.87
CA ASP A 149 -6.18 -7.89 -0.80
C ASP A 149 -6.51 -8.37 0.62
N GLU A 150 -5.52 -8.88 1.36
CA GLU A 150 -5.67 -9.26 2.76
C GLU A 150 -5.98 -8.05 3.66
N GLU A 151 -5.28 -6.92 3.47
CA GLU A 151 -5.53 -5.68 4.20
C GLU A 151 -6.96 -5.17 3.95
N LYS A 152 -7.41 -5.20 2.70
CA LYS A 152 -8.79 -4.85 2.34
C LYS A 152 -9.82 -5.80 2.97
N ALA A 153 -9.51 -7.10 3.04
CA ALA A 153 -10.35 -8.06 3.72
C ALA A 153 -10.44 -7.76 5.23
N GLN A 154 -9.31 -7.50 5.88
CA GLN A 154 -9.26 -7.10 7.29
C GLN A 154 -10.11 -5.84 7.56
N TRP A 155 -9.95 -4.80 6.74
CA TRP A 155 -10.77 -3.58 6.81
C TRP A 155 -12.27 -3.88 6.65
N SER A 156 -12.62 -4.76 5.72
CA SER A 156 -14.02 -5.18 5.50
C SER A 156 -14.59 -5.96 6.69
N PHE A 157 -13.78 -6.77 7.38
CA PHE A 157 -14.17 -7.45 8.61
C PHE A 157 -14.42 -6.47 9.76
N GLU A 158 -13.58 -5.45 9.93
CA GLU A 158 -13.82 -4.39 10.91
C GLU A 158 -15.15 -3.67 10.65
N GLY A 159 -15.49 -3.45 9.37
CA GLY A 159 -16.79 -2.94 8.93
C GLY A 159 -18.00 -3.73 9.45
N GLN A 160 -17.87 -5.05 9.64
CA GLN A 160 -18.95 -5.89 10.13
C GLN A 160 -19.30 -5.60 11.60
N ASN A 161 -18.30 -5.25 12.42
CA ASN A 161 -18.54 -4.86 13.81
C ASN A 161 -19.37 -3.57 13.88
N PHE A 162 -19.05 -2.60 13.03
CA PHE A 162 -19.85 -1.37 12.91
C PHE A 162 -21.28 -1.66 12.45
N LEU A 163 -21.47 -2.57 11.49
CA LEU A 163 -22.81 -2.97 11.05
C LEU A 163 -23.63 -3.61 12.18
N ILE A 164 -23.02 -4.48 12.99
CA ILE A 164 -23.68 -5.09 14.14
C ILE A 164 -24.03 -4.04 15.19
N ALA A 165 -23.12 -3.11 15.49
CA ALA A 165 -23.37 -2.01 16.41
C ALA A 165 -24.54 -1.13 15.94
N ALA A 166 -24.52 -0.71 14.67
CA ALA A 166 -25.59 0.09 14.08
C ALA A 166 -26.94 -0.63 14.10
N LYS A 167 -26.98 -1.95 13.85
CA LYS A 167 -28.21 -2.75 13.96
C LYS A 167 -28.74 -2.79 15.39
N ARG A 168 -27.87 -2.99 16.39
CA ARG A 168 -28.26 -2.98 17.82
C ARG A 168 -28.84 -1.63 18.22
N GLU A 169 -28.17 -0.54 17.84
CA GLU A 169 -28.62 0.82 18.13
C GLU A 169 -29.96 1.13 17.43
N ASN A 170 -30.12 0.73 16.17
CA ASN A 170 -31.37 0.94 15.44
C ASN A 170 -32.56 0.23 16.13
N VAL A 171 -32.38 -1.01 16.59
CA VAL A 171 -33.41 -1.73 17.37
C VAL A 171 -33.71 -1.02 18.69
N ALA A 172 -32.69 -0.54 19.40
CA ALA A 172 -32.87 0.22 20.63
C ALA A 172 -33.67 1.53 20.39
N LEU A 173 -33.35 2.27 19.33
CA LEU A 173 -34.08 3.47 18.92
C LEU A 173 -35.53 3.17 18.55
N GLN A 174 -35.79 2.08 17.84
CA GLN A 174 -37.16 1.66 17.52
C GLN A 174 -37.97 1.32 18.79
N LEU A 175 -37.35 0.62 19.74
CA LEU A 175 -37.97 0.32 21.04
C LEU A 175 -38.31 1.60 21.79
N GLU A 176 -37.37 2.56 21.90
CA GLU A 176 -37.63 3.85 22.54
C GLU A 176 -38.71 4.67 21.82
N ALA A 177 -38.69 4.69 20.49
CA ALA A 177 -39.69 5.39 19.68
C ALA A 177 -41.09 4.83 19.96
N SER A 178 -41.25 3.51 19.95
CA SER A 178 -42.53 2.85 20.26
C SER A 178 -43.01 3.12 21.69
N TYR A 179 -42.09 3.19 22.65
CA TYR A 179 -42.41 3.52 24.03
C TYR A 179 -42.89 4.97 24.17
N ARG A 180 -42.19 5.93 23.55
CA ARG A 180 -42.58 7.34 23.55
C ARG A 180 -43.90 7.58 22.82
N GLU A 181 -44.14 6.87 21.71
CA GLU A 181 -45.41 6.90 20.99
C GLU A 181 -46.56 6.45 21.89
N ARG A 182 -46.42 5.32 22.60
CA ARG A 182 -47.44 4.84 23.54
C ARG A 182 -47.72 5.83 24.66
N LEU A 183 -46.69 6.46 25.22
CA LEU A 183 -46.85 7.52 26.23
C LEU A 183 -47.58 8.74 25.65
N ALA A 184 -47.22 9.17 24.45
CA ALA A 184 -47.86 10.29 23.77
C ALA A 184 -49.34 10.01 23.48
N LEU A 185 -49.68 8.79 23.05
CA LEU A 185 -51.07 8.36 22.84
C LEU A 185 -51.88 8.40 24.15
N ALA A 186 -51.32 7.89 25.25
CA ALA A 186 -51.97 7.95 26.56
C ALA A 186 -52.18 9.39 27.03
N TYR A 187 -51.16 10.25 26.87
CA TYR A 187 -51.24 11.68 27.19
C TYR A 187 -52.32 12.39 26.36
N GLN A 188 -52.32 12.19 25.04
CA GLN A 188 -53.32 12.78 24.14
C GLN A 188 -54.73 12.29 24.47
N ALA A 189 -54.91 11.01 24.80
CA ALA A 189 -56.22 10.49 25.19
C ALA A 189 -56.76 11.18 26.44
N VAL A 190 -55.94 11.37 27.48
CA VAL A 190 -56.34 12.07 28.71
C VAL A 190 -56.62 13.55 28.42
N LYS A 191 -55.74 14.21 27.66
CA LYS A 191 -55.93 15.60 27.26
C LYS A 191 -57.24 15.80 26.51
N ASN A 192 -57.55 14.95 25.53
CA ASN A 192 -58.79 15.04 24.76
C ASN A 192 -60.04 14.90 25.64
N ARG A 193 -59.98 14.08 26.71
CA ARG A 193 -61.08 13.98 27.67
C ARG A 193 -61.23 15.26 28.50
N LEU A 194 -60.12 15.86 28.91
CA LEU A 194 -60.12 17.11 29.67
C LEU A 194 -60.62 18.28 28.83
N ASP A 195 -60.10 18.40 27.61
CA ASP A 195 -60.48 19.44 26.63
C ASP A 195 -61.97 19.32 26.30
N TYR A 196 -62.49 18.10 26.13
CA TYR A 196 -63.92 17.86 25.93
C TYR A 196 -64.77 18.38 27.10
N GLN A 197 -64.37 18.14 28.35
CA GLN A 197 -65.12 18.63 29.52
C GLN A 197 -65.06 20.17 29.61
N LEU A 198 -63.91 20.76 29.32
CA LEU A 198 -63.74 22.21 29.30
C LEU A 198 -64.59 22.86 28.19
N GLU A 199 -64.61 22.28 26.99
CA GLU A 199 -65.45 22.75 25.89
C GLU A 199 -66.93 22.62 26.20
N LYS A 200 -67.35 21.50 26.81
CA LYS A 200 -68.73 21.29 27.26
C LYS A 200 -69.16 22.38 28.26
N ALA A 201 -68.34 22.64 29.29
CA ALA A 201 -68.62 23.67 30.28
C ALA A 201 -68.68 25.08 29.66
N ASN A 202 -67.76 25.38 28.73
CA ASN A 202 -67.77 26.64 27.99
C ASN A 202 -69.00 26.77 27.09
N ALA A 203 -69.45 25.69 26.44
CA ALA A 203 -70.66 25.67 25.61
C ALA A 203 -71.92 25.91 26.47
N GLU A 204 -72.06 25.21 27.60
CA GLU A 204 -73.15 25.41 28.55
C GLU A 204 -73.21 26.87 29.03
N ARG A 205 -72.06 27.45 29.41
CA ARG A 205 -71.97 28.85 29.84
C ARG A 205 -72.35 29.83 28.72
N ARG A 206 -71.96 29.56 27.47
CA ARG A 206 -72.37 30.39 26.31
C ARG A 206 -73.88 30.28 26.06
N ILE A 207 -74.45 29.09 26.15
CA ILE A 207 -75.89 28.87 25.95
C ILE A 207 -76.68 29.56 27.06
N SER A 208 -76.28 29.41 28.33
CA SER A 208 -76.94 30.07 29.45
C SER A 208 -76.86 31.59 29.34
N GLN A 209 -75.71 32.13 28.92
CA GLN A 209 -75.55 33.57 28.69
C GLN A 209 -76.44 34.06 27.54
N ARG A 210 -76.49 33.34 26.41
CA ARG A 210 -77.36 33.70 25.28
C ARG A 210 -78.83 33.69 25.70
N ASN A 211 -79.27 32.64 26.38
CA ASN A 211 -80.66 32.53 26.85
C ASN A 211 -81.00 33.64 27.86
N LEU A 212 -80.09 33.95 28.78
CA LEU A 212 -80.28 35.07 29.73
C LEU A 212 -80.41 36.41 29.00
N VAL A 213 -79.53 36.69 28.03
CA VAL A 213 -79.59 37.93 27.23
C VAL A 213 -80.92 38.00 26.46
N GLU A 214 -81.33 36.90 25.83
CA GLU A 214 -82.59 36.83 25.08
C GLU A 214 -83.81 37.02 25.99
N PHE A 215 -83.83 36.37 27.16
CA PHE A 215 -84.88 36.54 28.17
C PHE A 215 -84.96 37.97 28.67
N VAL A 216 -83.83 38.60 29.00
CA VAL A 216 -83.79 40.00 29.44
C VAL A 216 -84.28 40.93 28.33
N VAL A 217 -83.82 40.75 27.08
CA VAL A 217 -84.27 41.55 25.94
C VAL A 217 -85.78 41.37 25.70
N ALA A 218 -86.28 40.14 25.74
CA ALA A 218 -87.71 39.86 25.59
C ALA A 218 -88.54 40.49 26.71
N ARG A 219 -88.08 40.40 27.97
CA ARG A 219 -88.78 40.97 29.13
C ARG A 219 -88.75 42.50 29.09
N VAL A 220 -87.63 43.11 28.71
CA VAL A 220 -87.51 44.56 28.53
C VAL A 220 -88.45 45.03 27.42
N LYS A 221 -88.43 44.39 26.24
CA LYS A 221 -89.36 44.71 25.15
C LYS A 221 -90.83 44.58 25.57
N ALA A 222 -91.18 43.54 26.34
CA ALA A 222 -92.54 43.36 26.85
C ALA A 222 -92.94 44.37 27.94
N SER A 223 -91.96 44.94 28.67
CA SER A 223 -92.21 45.93 29.73
C SER A 223 -92.34 47.37 29.21
N ILE A 224 -91.86 47.66 28.00
CA ILE A 224 -92.02 48.96 27.36
C ILE A 224 -93.49 49.12 26.97
N THR A 225 -94.20 50.02 27.65
CA THR A 225 -95.57 50.38 27.29
C THR A 225 -95.57 51.44 26.17
N PRO A 226 -96.63 51.52 25.33
CA PRO A 226 -96.70 52.52 24.25
C PRO A 226 -96.59 53.97 24.76
N ASP A 227 -97.00 54.21 26.00
CA ASP A 227 -96.89 55.52 26.64
C ASP A 227 -95.46 55.86 27.06
N GLN A 228 -94.66 54.87 27.44
CA GLN A 228 -93.22 55.07 27.72
C GLN A 228 -92.43 55.35 26.44
N GLU A 229 -92.80 54.77 25.29
CA GLU A 229 -92.17 55.12 24.02
C GLU A 229 -92.40 56.58 23.65
N LYS A 230 -93.63 57.10 23.82
CA LYS A 230 -93.93 58.52 23.62
C LYS A 230 -93.14 59.42 24.57
N GLN A 231 -93.02 59.04 25.85
CA GLN A 231 -92.22 59.78 26.82
C GLN A 231 -90.73 59.79 26.45
N ASN A 232 -90.19 58.66 25.96
CA ASN A 232 -88.81 58.59 25.48
C ASN A 232 -88.60 59.47 24.24
N ILE A 233 -89.53 59.49 23.28
CA ILE A 233 -89.46 60.39 22.11
C ILE A 233 -89.46 61.86 22.57
N ASN A 234 -90.33 62.23 23.51
CA ASN A 234 -90.36 63.58 24.06
C ASN A 234 -89.06 63.94 24.78
N LYS A 235 -88.45 62.99 25.49
CA LYS A 235 -87.11 63.15 26.08
C LYS A 235 -86.04 63.35 25.02
N CYS A 236 -86.04 62.57 23.94
CA CYS A 236 -85.10 62.74 22.83
C CYS A 236 -85.28 64.11 22.15
N ILE A 237 -86.51 64.59 22.00
CA ILE A 237 -86.79 65.96 21.50
C ILE A 237 -86.22 67.01 22.46
N ALA A 238 -86.38 66.81 23.77
CA ALA A 238 -85.81 67.70 24.79
C ALA A 238 -84.27 67.69 24.77
N ASP A 239 -83.65 66.52 24.64
CA ASP A 239 -82.20 66.37 24.57
C ASP A 239 -81.62 66.96 23.28
N LEU A 240 -82.31 66.79 22.14
CA LEU A 240 -81.98 67.47 20.89
C LEU A 240 -82.15 68.99 20.99
N ALA A 241 -83.20 69.46 21.66
CA ALA A 241 -83.40 70.88 21.90
C ALA A 241 -82.31 71.47 22.82
N LEU A 242 -81.80 70.70 23.77
CA LEU A 242 -80.66 71.08 24.59
C LEU A 242 -79.36 71.10 23.78
N LEU A 243 -79.10 70.09 22.95
CA LEU A 243 -77.94 70.03 22.07
C LEU A 243 -77.96 71.12 20.98
N ALA A 244 -79.13 71.53 20.49
CA ALA A 244 -79.29 72.61 19.50
C ALA A 244 -79.22 74.02 20.10
N LYS A 245 -79.22 74.13 21.44
CA LYS A 245 -79.07 75.40 22.16
C LYS A 245 -77.62 75.65 22.60
N ALA A 246 -76.75 74.64 22.46
CA ALA A 246 -75.30 74.76 22.51
C ALA A 246 -74.76 75.15 21.13
#